data_AF-A0A559N3J1-F1
#
_entry.id   AF-A0A559N3J1-F1
#
_cell.length_a   1.000
_cell.length_b   1.000
_cell.length_c   1.000
_cell.angle_alpha   90.00
_cell.angle_beta   90.00
_cell.angle_gamma   90.00
#
_symmetry.space_group_name_H-M   'P 1'
#
loop_
_entity.id
_entity.type
_entity.pdbx_description
1 polymer ?
#
loop_
_entity_poly.entity_id
_entity_poly.type
_entity_poly.pdbx_seq_one_letter_code
_entity_poly.pdbx_strand_id
1 'polypeptide(L)'
;MELLKLATEWAKAEVFSTRFFILFAFLFLIASIGFWQLGKTDLAKAYIIPTLVAGVLLMTIGLGLFFTNKSRITQFKKAFTTNAAAFYESEIERTESTLKEYTVVFKVIPILIVVAALVMLFITTPIWRAISITTVAMLIVILLVDGTAYARIETYHKELKLLNNNS
;
A
#
# COMPACT_ATOMS: atom_id res chain seq x y z
N MET A 1 4.36 -21.89 20.14
CA MET A 1 3.09 -21.85 19.37
C MET A 1 2.56 -20.43 19.21
N GLU A 2 2.79 -19.54 20.17
CA GLU A 2 2.34 -18.13 20.10
C GLU A 2 2.99 -17.33 18.96
N LEU A 3 4.31 -17.48 18.73
CA LEU A 3 5.01 -16.80 17.62
C LEU A 3 4.39 -17.09 16.23
N LEU A 4 4.12 -18.37 15.94
CA LEU A 4 3.50 -18.78 14.67
C LEU A 4 2.07 -18.24 14.55
N LYS A 5 1.31 -18.25 15.65
CA LYS A 5 -0.06 -17.70 15.68
C LYS A 5 -0.03 -16.19 15.40
N LEU A 6 0.82 -15.46 16.10
CA LEU A 6 1.02 -14.01 15.96
C LEU A 6 1.40 -13.63 14.52
N ALA A 7 2.41 -14.29 13.95
CA ALA A 7 2.85 -14.06 12.57
C ALA A 7 1.73 -14.35 11.55
N THR A 8 0.95 -15.42 11.78
CA THR A 8 -0.16 -15.79 10.89
C THR A 8 -1.32 -14.82 10.98
N GLU A 9 -1.66 -14.33 12.18
CA GLU A 9 -2.73 -13.35 12.38
C GLU A 9 -2.37 -12.00 11.76
N TRP A 10 -1.13 -11.53 11.96
CA TRP A 10 -0.62 -10.34 11.28
C TRP A 10 -0.70 -10.48 9.75
N ALA A 11 -0.20 -11.60 9.19
CA ALA A 11 -0.22 -11.80 7.74
C ALA A 11 -1.64 -11.89 7.16
N LYS A 12 -2.59 -12.49 7.89
CA LYS A 12 -4.02 -12.50 7.50
C LYS A 12 -4.62 -11.09 7.50
N ALA A 13 -4.31 -10.28 8.52
CA ALA A 13 -4.74 -8.89 8.57
C ALA A 13 -4.16 -8.11 7.39
N GLU A 14 -2.90 -8.37 7.02
CA GLU A 14 -2.28 -7.70 5.88
C GLU A 14 -2.97 -8.07 4.56
N VAL A 15 -3.26 -9.35 4.32
CA VAL A 15 -4.06 -9.79 3.17
C VAL A 15 -5.42 -9.08 3.12
N PHE A 16 -6.07 -8.86 4.26
CA PHE A 16 -7.32 -8.10 4.28
C PHE A 16 -7.12 -6.67 3.79
N SER A 17 -6.08 -5.97 4.24
CA SER A 17 -5.85 -4.58 3.84
C SER A 17 -5.46 -4.40 2.38
N THR A 18 -4.78 -5.39 1.78
CA THR A 18 -4.46 -5.34 0.34
C THR A 18 -5.71 -5.27 -0.55
N ARG A 19 -6.88 -5.67 -0.03
CA ARG A 19 -8.16 -5.53 -0.75
C ARG A 19 -8.58 -4.08 -0.94
N PHE A 20 -8.17 -3.16 -0.06
CA PHE A 20 -8.45 -1.74 -0.24
C PHE A 20 -7.74 -1.19 -1.49
N PHE A 21 -6.48 -1.57 -1.73
CA PHE A 21 -5.78 -1.20 -2.97
C PHE A 21 -6.54 -1.67 -4.21
N ILE A 22 -7.01 -2.93 -4.21
CA ILE A 22 -7.78 -3.49 -5.31
C ILE A 22 -9.12 -2.75 -5.49
N LEU A 23 -9.81 -2.44 -4.40
CA LEU A 23 -11.07 -1.69 -4.43
C LEU A 23 -10.87 -0.30 -5.04
N PHE A 24 -9.89 0.46 -4.57
CA PHE A 24 -9.59 1.78 -5.12
C PHE A 24 -9.12 1.68 -6.58
N ALA A 25 -8.34 0.67 -6.94
CA ALA A 25 -7.96 0.42 -8.32
C ALA A 25 -9.19 0.27 -9.24
N PHE A 26 -10.18 -0.52 -8.83
CA PHE A 26 -11.44 -0.62 -9.57
C PHE A 26 -12.17 0.72 -9.68
N LEU A 27 -12.22 1.52 -8.61
CA LEU A 27 -12.82 2.86 -8.66
C LEU A 27 -12.14 3.77 -9.67
N PHE A 28 -10.80 3.78 -9.72
CA PHE A 28 -10.04 4.56 -10.71
C PHE A 28 -10.28 4.07 -12.14
N LEU A 29 -10.34 2.75 -12.36
CA LEU A 29 -10.64 2.18 -13.68
C LEU A 29 -12.07 2.49 -14.14
N ILE A 30 -13.06 2.39 -13.25
CA ILE A 30 -14.46 2.75 -13.54
C ILE A 30 -14.55 4.25 -13.85
N ALA A 31 -13.86 5.11 -13.08
CA ALA A 31 -13.81 6.54 -13.35
C ALA A 31 -13.21 6.83 -14.73
N SER A 32 -12.11 6.16 -15.10
CA SER A 32 -11.52 6.28 -16.44
C SER A 32 -12.51 5.92 -17.55
N ILE A 33 -13.27 4.83 -17.39
CA ILE A 33 -14.30 4.43 -18.37
C ILE A 33 -15.44 5.46 -18.41
N GLY A 34 -15.86 5.97 -17.26
CA GLY A 34 -16.87 7.01 -17.16
C GLY A 34 -16.47 8.30 -17.88
N PHE A 35 -15.22 8.76 -17.69
CA PHE A 35 -14.69 9.89 -18.43
C PHE A 35 -14.57 9.63 -19.92
N TRP A 36 -14.29 8.39 -20.34
CA TRP A 36 -14.23 8.05 -21.76
C TRP A 36 -15.61 8.06 -22.44
N GLN A 37 -16.64 7.53 -21.78
CA GLN A 37 -18.00 7.47 -22.35
C GLN A 37 -18.76 8.80 -22.25
N LEU A 38 -18.58 9.56 -21.16
CA LEU A 38 -19.37 10.76 -20.87
C LEU A 38 -18.59 12.07 -21.07
N GLY A 39 -17.27 11.99 -21.24
CA GLY A 39 -16.38 13.15 -21.33
C GLY A 39 -16.48 13.90 -22.66
N LYS A 40 -17.30 14.97 -22.66
CA LYS A 40 -17.41 15.88 -23.81
C LYS A 40 -16.46 17.09 -23.71
N THR A 41 -15.98 17.41 -22.52
CA THR A 41 -15.08 18.55 -22.26
C THR A 41 -13.61 18.17 -22.37
N ASP A 42 -12.74 19.13 -22.67
CA ASP A 42 -11.29 18.90 -22.76
C ASP A 42 -10.70 18.40 -21.44
N LEU A 43 -11.24 18.87 -20.32
CA LEU A 43 -10.83 18.41 -18.99
C LEU A 43 -11.27 16.96 -18.73
N ALA A 44 -12.49 16.57 -19.10
CA ALA A 44 -12.94 15.20 -18.92
C ALA A 44 -12.11 14.20 -19.74
N LYS A 45 -11.77 14.57 -20.99
CA LYS A 45 -10.87 13.76 -21.84
C LYS A 45 -9.47 13.64 -21.24
N ALA A 46 -8.96 14.71 -20.64
CA ALA A 46 -7.66 14.72 -19.98
C ALA A 46 -7.56 13.77 -18.77
N TYR A 47 -8.67 13.45 -18.10
CA TYR A 47 -8.67 12.53 -16.95
C TYR A 47 -8.55 11.06 -17.33
N ILE A 48 -8.86 10.67 -18.57
CA ILE A 48 -8.90 9.26 -19.00
C ILE A 48 -7.55 8.58 -18.75
N ILE A 49 -6.45 9.13 -19.31
CA ILE A 49 -5.13 8.50 -19.21
C ILE A 49 -4.60 8.49 -17.77
N PRO A 50 -4.59 9.61 -17.01
CA PRO A 50 -4.09 9.59 -15.63
C PRO A 50 -4.85 8.63 -14.72
N THR A 51 -6.18 8.59 -14.82
CA THR A 51 -7.01 7.70 -13.98
C THR A 51 -6.84 6.23 -14.34
N LEU A 52 -6.68 5.92 -15.63
CA LEU A 52 -6.33 4.58 -16.08
C LEU A 52 -4.98 4.13 -15.51
N VAL A 53 -3.95 4.97 -15.63
CA VAL A 53 -2.60 4.67 -15.13
C VAL A 53 -2.61 4.46 -13.62
N ALA A 54 -3.25 5.36 -12.87
CA ALA A 54 -3.39 5.22 -11.42
C ALA A 54 -4.13 3.94 -11.02
N GLY A 55 -5.23 3.62 -11.72
CA GLY A 55 -5.99 2.38 -11.50
C GLY A 55 -5.15 1.12 -11.74
N VAL A 56 -4.39 1.07 -12.85
CA VAL A 56 -3.49 -0.04 -13.15
C VAL A 56 -2.38 -0.17 -12.10
N LEU A 57 -1.75 0.95 -11.71
CA LEU A 57 -0.71 0.94 -10.67
C LEU A 57 -1.24 0.40 -9.34
N LEU A 58 -2.36 0.94 -8.85
CA LEU A 58 -2.98 0.45 -7.61
C LEU A 58 -3.39 -1.02 -7.71
N MET A 59 -3.85 -1.47 -8.88
CA MET A 59 -4.17 -2.88 -9.12
C MET A 59 -2.93 -3.76 -9.00
N THR A 60 -1.82 -3.37 -9.64
CA THR A 60 -0.56 -4.13 -9.58
C THR A 60 -0.01 -4.22 -8.16
N ILE A 61 -0.06 -3.12 -7.39
CA ILE A 61 0.33 -3.10 -5.98
C ILE A 61 -0.59 -4.01 -5.16
N GLY A 62 -1.91 -3.84 -5.30
CA GLY A 62 -2.90 -4.62 -4.55
C GLY A 62 -2.78 -6.13 -4.80
N LEU A 63 -2.66 -6.55 -6.06
CA LEU A 63 -2.48 -7.96 -6.42
C LEU A 63 -1.11 -8.49 -5.95
N GLY A 64 -0.03 -7.72 -6.16
CA GLY A 64 1.32 -8.10 -5.77
C GLY A 64 1.43 -8.37 -4.27
N LEU A 65 0.88 -7.48 -3.45
CA LEU A 65 0.84 -7.64 -2.00
C LEU A 65 -0.08 -8.81 -1.59
N PHE A 66 -1.24 -8.97 -2.23
CA PHE A 66 -2.16 -10.08 -1.95
C PHE A 66 -1.50 -11.45 -2.16
N PHE A 67 -0.85 -11.66 -3.31
CA PHE A 67 -0.17 -12.92 -3.60
C PHE A 67 1.03 -13.16 -2.69
N THR A 68 1.84 -12.12 -2.46
CA THR A 68 3.02 -12.21 -1.59
C THR A 68 2.63 -12.59 -0.17
N ASN A 69 1.65 -11.92 0.41
CA ASN A 69 1.20 -12.17 1.79
C ASN A 69 0.50 -13.52 1.92
N LYS A 70 -0.26 -13.95 0.90
CA LYS A 70 -0.89 -15.28 0.89
C LYS A 70 0.15 -16.40 0.82
N SER A 71 1.18 -16.26 -0.02
CA SER A 71 2.29 -17.21 -0.10
C SER A 71 3.07 -17.26 1.22
N ARG A 72 3.28 -16.10 1.84
CA ARG A 72 4.01 -15.94 3.09
C ARG A 72 3.39 -16.70 4.27
N ILE A 73 2.05 -16.70 4.39
CA ILE A 73 1.34 -17.48 5.43
C ILE A 73 1.73 -18.97 5.36
N THR A 74 1.82 -19.54 4.15
CA THR A 74 2.19 -20.95 3.97
C THR A 74 3.67 -21.19 4.32
N GLN A 75 4.54 -20.23 4.00
CA GLN A 75 5.97 -20.31 4.28
C GLN A 75 6.30 -20.19 5.77
N PHE A 76 5.56 -19.36 6.52
CA PHE A 76 5.75 -19.19 7.96
C PHE A 76 5.66 -20.51 8.74
N LYS A 77 4.68 -21.35 8.40
CA LYS A 77 4.55 -22.68 9.02
C LYS A 77 5.80 -23.54 8.78
N LYS A 78 6.30 -23.55 7.55
CA LYS A 78 7.49 -24.35 7.18
C LYS A 78 8.76 -23.82 7.84
N ALA A 79 8.96 -22.50 7.85
CA ALA A 79 10.12 -21.86 8.46
C ALA A 79 10.15 -22.09 9.98
N PHE A 80 9.01 -21.92 10.66
CA PHE A 80 8.87 -22.16 12.09
C PHE A 80 9.15 -23.63 12.47
N THR A 81 8.67 -24.59 11.68
CA THR A 81 8.94 -26.02 11.93
C THR A 81 10.39 -26.43 11.65
N THR A 82 11.11 -25.66 10.81
CA THR A 82 12.50 -25.96 10.48
C THR A 82 13.44 -25.42 11.56
N ASN A 83 13.29 -24.15 11.94
CA ASN A 83 14.06 -23.53 13.01
C ASN A 83 13.32 -22.31 13.57
N ALA A 84 12.74 -22.45 14.76
CA ALA A 84 11.96 -21.39 15.40
C ALA A 84 12.80 -20.17 15.80
N ALA A 85 14.05 -20.36 16.22
CA ALA A 85 14.94 -19.27 16.61
C ALA A 85 15.38 -18.45 15.38
N ALA A 86 15.77 -19.13 14.29
CA ALA A 86 16.10 -18.46 13.04
C ALA A 86 14.89 -17.74 12.42
N PHE A 87 13.68 -18.33 12.55
CA PHE A 87 12.45 -17.67 12.12
C PHE A 87 12.18 -16.38 12.91
N TYR A 88 12.37 -16.40 14.23
CA TYR A 88 12.20 -15.22 15.08
C TYR A 88 13.12 -14.07 14.66
N GLU A 89 14.43 -14.34 14.54
CA GLU A 89 15.42 -13.33 14.13
C GLU A 89 15.07 -12.72 12.76
N SER A 90 14.68 -13.58 11.81
CA SER A 90 14.27 -13.12 10.47
C SER A 90 13.01 -12.23 10.51
N GLU A 91 12.06 -12.48 11.40
CA GLU A 91 10.87 -11.65 11.55
C GLU A 91 11.17 -10.32 12.26
N ILE A 92 12.08 -10.32 13.23
CA ILE A 92 12.57 -9.07 13.86
C ILE A 92 13.27 -8.18 12.82
N GLU A 93 14.22 -8.72 12.06
CA GLU A 93 14.94 -7.97 11.04
C GLU A 93 13.98 -7.42 9.97
N ARG A 94 13.05 -8.27 9.52
CA ARG A 94 12.04 -7.89 8.52
C ARG A 94 11.14 -6.77 9.03
N THR A 95 10.59 -6.91 10.24
CA THR A 95 9.68 -5.91 10.81
C THR A 95 10.38 -4.58 11.02
N GLU A 96 11.65 -4.58 11.43
CA GLU A 96 12.46 -3.36 11.55
C GLU A 96 12.73 -2.70 10.19
N SER A 97 13.08 -3.49 9.16
CA SER A 97 13.26 -2.96 7.79
C SER A 97 11.98 -2.32 7.26
N THR A 98 10.85 -3.01 7.39
CA THR A 98 9.55 -2.51 6.93
C THR A 98 9.14 -1.23 7.67
N LEU A 99 9.40 -1.11 8.98
CA LEU A 99 9.15 0.12 9.73
C LEU A 99 9.99 1.30 9.19
N LYS A 100 11.27 1.06 8.88
CA LYS A 100 12.16 2.07 8.28
C LYS A 100 11.64 2.52 6.91
N GLU A 101 11.24 1.59 6.05
CA GLU A 101 10.64 1.89 4.75
C GLU A 101 9.41 2.81 4.88
N TYR A 102 8.49 2.50 5.78
CA TYR A 102 7.30 3.33 6.00
C TYR A 102 7.66 4.74 6.49
N THR A 103 8.70 4.92 7.31
CA THR A 103 9.12 6.28 7.71
C THR A 103 9.56 7.14 6.54
N VAL A 104 10.12 6.52 5.49
CA VAL A 104 10.47 7.20 4.24
C VAL A 104 9.20 7.51 3.45
N VAL A 105 8.29 6.53 3.33
CA VAL A 105 6.99 6.70 2.63
C VAL A 105 6.19 7.88 3.20
N PHE A 106 6.07 7.98 4.52
CA PHE A 106 5.36 9.09 5.18
C PHE A 106 6.04 10.45 5.05
N LYS A 107 7.30 10.52 4.59
CA LYS A 107 7.97 11.79 4.28
C LYS A 107 7.88 12.13 2.81
N VAL A 108 8.16 11.15 1.94
CA VAL A 108 8.24 11.34 0.49
C VAL A 108 6.86 11.59 -0.11
N ILE A 109 5.82 10.84 0.30
CA ILE A 109 4.50 11.02 -0.30
C ILE A 109 3.91 12.42 -0.05
N PRO A 110 3.93 12.97 1.18
CA PRO A 110 3.48 14.35 1.40
C PRO A 110 4.23 15.39 0.56
N ILE A 111 5.55 15.22 0.37
CA ILE A 111 6.34 16.10 -0.50
C ILE A 111 5.85 16.00 -1.95
N LEU A 112 5.59 14.79 -2.46
CA LEU A 112 5.04 14.60 -3.80
C LEU A 112 3.65 15.23 -3.96
N ILE A 113 2.79 15.16 -2.94
CA ILE A 113 1.48 15.84 -2.92
C ILE A 113 1.66 17.35 -3.02
N VAL A 114 2.59 17.93 -2.25
CA VAL A 114 2.89 19.38 -2.32
C VAL A 114 3.38 19.77 -3.72
N VAL A 115 4.29 18.99 -4.31
CA VAL A 115 4.77 19.24 -5.68
C VAL A 115 3.62 19.17 -6.69
N ALA A 116 2.75 18.16 -6.61
CA ALA A 116 1.59 18.05 -7.48
C ALA A 116 0.60 19.23 -7.29
N ALA A 117 0.41 19.69 -6.05
CA ALA A 117 -0.40 20.88 -5.78
C ALA A 117 0.21 22.16 -6.38
N LEU A 118 1.54 22.34 -6.31
CA LEU A 118 2.23 23.47 -6.92
C LEU A 118 2.11 23.43 -8.45
N VAL A 119 2.31 22.26 -9.07
CA VAL A 119 2.12 22.07 -10.52
C VAL A 119 0.69 22.44 -10.93
N MET A 120 -0.31 22.04 -10.13
CA MET A 120 -1.71 22.38 -10.37
C MET A 120 -1.99 23.88 -10.27
N LEU A 121 -1.32 24.60 -9.36
CA LEU A 121 -1.47 26.04 -9.17
C LEU A 121 -0.84 26.85 -10.31
N PHE A 122 0.35 26.47 -10.77
CA PHE A 122 1.10 27.23 -11.77
C PHE A 122 0.80 26.82 -13.22
N ILE A 123 0.33 25.60 -13.47
CA ILE A 123 0.02 25.10 -14.83
C ILE A 123 -1.48 24.99 -15.04
N THR A 124 -2.01 25.76 -15.99
CA THR A 124 -3.46 25.88 -16.24
C THR A 124 -4.00 24.91 -17.28
N THR A 125 -3.12 24.21 -18.02
CA THR A 125 -3.56 23.28 -19.07
C THR A 125 -4.39 22.12 -18.49
N PRO A 126 -5.45 21.66 -19.18
CA PRO A 126 -6.31 20.58 -18.68
C PRO A 126 -5.57 19.28 -18.35
N ILE A 127 -4.53 18.94 -19.13
CA ILE A 127 -3.78 17.68 -18.95
C ILE A 127 -2.97 17.67 -17.66
N TRP A 128 -2.22 18.74 -17.37
CA TRP A 128 -1.41 18.84 -16.16
C TRP A 128 -2.28 18.94 -14.91
N ARG A 129 -3.44 19.59 -15.00
CA ARG A 129 -4.44 19.60 -13.93
C ARG A 129 -4.97 18.20 -13.64
N ALA A 130 -5.36 17.46 -14.67
CA ALA A 130 -5.84 16.08 -14.51
C ALA A 130 -4.76 15.17 -13.90
N ILE A 131 -3.52 15.23 -14.40
CA ILE A 131 -2.38 14.47 -13.86
C ILE A 131 -2.17 14.80 -12.39
N SER A 132 -2.13 16.09 -12.03
CA SER A 132 -1.86 16.52 -10.65
C SER A 132 -2.97 16.06 -9.70
N ILE A 133 -4.23 16.25 -10.08
CA ILE A 133 -5.39 15.84 -9.26
C ILE A 133 -5.42 14.33 -9.07
N THR A 134 -5.23 13.56 -10.15
CA THR A 134 -5.21 12.11 -10.08
C THR A 134 -4.02 11.60 -9.26
N THR A 135 -2.85 12.22 -9.39
CA THR A 135 -1.67 11.87 -8.58
C THR A 135 -1.94 12.10 -7.10
N VAL A 136 -2.49 13.25 -6.72
CA VAL A 136 -2.86 13.54 -5.33
C VAL A 136 -3.88 12.52 -4.81
N ALA A 137 -4.92 12.22 -5.58
CA ALA A 137 -5.93 11.24 -5.19
C ALA A 137 -5.33 9.84 -4.97
N MET A 138 -4.45 9.39 -5.87
CA MET A 138 -3.76 8.10 -5.76
C MET A 138 -2.83 8.07 -4.53
N LEU A 139 -2.05 9.12 -4.30
CA LEU A 139 -1.13 9.23 -3.16
C LEU A 139 -1.87 9.25 -1.82
N ILE A 140 -3.05 9.88 -1.75
CA ILE A 140 -3.92 9.84 -0.57
C ILE A 140 -4.38 8.42 -0.28
N VAL A 141 -4.82 7.67 -1.30
CA VAL A 141 -5.21 6.26 -1.15
C VAL A 141 -4.04 5.42 -0.63
N ILE A 142 -2.84 5.61 -1.18
CA ILE A 142 -1.64 4.90 -0.72
C ILE A 142 -1.38 5.20 0.76
N LEU A 143 -1.34 6.47 1.16
CA LEU A 143 -1.13 6.85 2.56
C LEU A 143 -2.20 6.30 3.51
N LEU A 144 -3.45 6.26 3.06
CA LEU A 144 -4.54 5.71 3.86
C LEU A 144 -4.32 4.22 4.16
N VAL A 145 -3.97 3.43 3.14
CA VAL A 145 -3.76 1.99 3.32
C VAL A 145 -2.45 1.73 4.08
N ASP A 146 -1.36 2.39 3.68
CA ASP A 146 -0.04 2.24 4.29
C ASP A 146 -0.01 2.73 5.75
N GLY A 147 -0.78 3.76 6.08
CA GLY A 147 -1.01 4.22 7.46
C GLY A 147 -1.49 3.09 8.37
N THR A 148 -2.48 2.33 7.91
CA THR A 148 -3.00 1.18 8.67
C THR A 148 -2.03 0.01 8.69
N ALA A 149 -1.26 -0.21 7.61
CA ALA A 149 -0.24 -1.26 7.55
C ALA A 149 0.92 -0.96 8.50
N TYR A 150 1.37 0.29 8.56
CA TYR A 150 2.38 0.76 9.50
C TYR A 150 1.98 0.51 10.96
N ALA A 151 0.79 0.94 11.36
CA ALA A 151 0.32 0.74 12.74
C ALA A 151 0.28 -0.76 13.13
N ARG A 152 -0.05 -1.63 12.18
CA ARG A 152 -0.12 -3.08 12.43
C ARG A 152 1.26 -3.74 12.49
N ILE A 153 2.19 -3.37 11.61
CA ILE A 153 3.57 -3.90 11.69
C ILE A 153 4.28 -3.38 12.94
N GLU A 154 3.98 -2.15 13.39
CA GLU A 154 4.52 -1.60 14.64
C GLU A 154 4.04 -2.39 15.86
N THR A 155 2.73 -2.64 15.96
CA THR A 155 2.15 -3.46 17.04
C THR A 155 2.74 -4.87 17.00
N TYR A 156 2.80 -5.49 15.82
CA TYR A 156 3.37 -6.82 15.65
C TYR A 156 4.85 -6.87 16.08
N HIS A 157 5.66 -5.87 15.71
CA HIS A 157 7.06 -5.77 16.14
C HIS A 157 7.20 -5.64 17.66
N LYS A 158 6.33 -4.86 18.31
CA LYS A 158 6.30 -4.73 19.78
C LYS A 158 5.95 -6.06 20.44
N GLU A 159 4.95 -6.76 19.93
CA GLU A 159 4.55 -8.08 20.42
C GLU A 159 5.68 -9.13 20.25
N LEU A 160 6.39 -9.10 19.12
CA LEU A 160 7.58 -9.95 18.90
C LEU A 160 8.68 -9.68 19.93
N LYS A 161 8.96 -8.42 20.26
CA LYS A 161 9.96 -8.06 21.28
C LYS A 161 9.55 -8.50 22.68
N LEU A 162 8.26 -8.41 23.02
CA LEU A 162 7.74 -8.88 24.31
C LEU A 162 7.86 -10.40 24.47
N LEU A 163 7.68 -11.16 23.38
CA LEU A 163 7.85 -12.62 23.39
C LEU A 163 9.28 -13.05 23.74
N ASN A 164 10.31 -12.29 23.34
CA ASN A 164 11.71 -12.59 23.68
C ASN A 164 12.06 -12.25 25.14
N ASN A 165 11.38 -11.27 25.74
CA ASN A 165 11.62 -10.92 27.15
C ASN A 165 10.97 -11.92 28.13
N ASN A 166 10.07 -12.77 27.65
CA ASN A 166 9.32 -13.75 28.44
C ASN A 166 9.81 -15.21 28.25
N SER A 167 10.87 -15.41 27.46
CA SER A 167 11.50 -16.71 27.16
C SER A 167 12.91 -16.78 27.73
#